data_AF-A0A845TTI4-F1
#
_entry.id   AF-A0A845TTI4-F1
#
_cell.length_a   1.000
_cell.length_b   1.000
_cell.length_c   1.000
_cell.angle_alpha   90.00
_cell.angle_beta   90.00
_cell.angle_gamma   90.00
#
_symmetry.space_group_name_H-M   'P 1'
#
loop_
_entity.id
_entity.type
_entity.pdbx_description
1 polymer ?
#
loop_
_entity_poly.entity_id
_entity_poly.type
_entity_poly.pdbx_seq_one_letter_code
_entity_poly.pdbx_strand_id
1 'polypeptide(L)'
;MELSCQIAGCKTGVPEPLETEAVCVLHFLVRLEQTCDAMRRETVTGEETPERYQEIIRYICDRGERLSRISTSGLRLQDELKARILTGFLSLMNLRENLDRALSRSATRRAGI
;
A
#
# COMPACT_ATOMS: atom_id res chain seq x y z
N MET A 1 26.57 -1.06 -1.82
CA MET A 1 26.43 -2.52 -2.01
C MET A 1 25.03 -2.72 -2.57
N GLU A 2 24.90 -3.14 -3.82
CA GLU A 2 23.57 -3.31 -4.43
C GLU A 2 22.88 -4.51 -3.78
N LEU A 3 21.82 -4.26 -3.02
CA LEU A 3 20.99 -5.33 -2.45
C LEU A 3 20.20 -5.97 -3.58
N SER A 4 20.08 -7.30 -3.56
CA SER A 4 19.22 -8.04 -4.49
C SER A 4 17.84 -8.26 -3.88
N CYS A 5 16.81 -8.31 -4.72
CA CYS A 5 15.46 -8.57 -4.26
C CYS A 5 15.36 -9.94 -3.58
N GLN A 6 14.80 -9.99 -2.37
CA GLN A 6 14.69 -11.23 -1.59
C GLN A 6 13.65 -12.24 -2.11
N ILE A 7 12.87 -11.89 -3.13
CA ILE A 7 11.87 -12.81 -3.70
C ILE A 7 12.57 -13.89 -4.50
N ALA A 8 12.30 -15.15 -4.17
CA ALA A 8 12.90 -16.30 -4.84
C ALA A 8 12.74 -16.22 -6.37
N GLY A 9 13.85 -16.35 -7.09
CA GLY A 9 13.89 -16.25 -8.55
C GLY A 9 13.97 -14.84 -9.12
N CYS A 10 13.83 -13.79 -8.29
CA CYS A 10 14.07 -12.41 -8.73
C CYS A 10 15.57 -12.09 -8.71
N LYS A 11 16.07 -11.51 -9.80
CA LYS A 11 17.47 -11.06 -9.92
C LYS A 11 17.60 -9.53 -9.99
N THR A 12 16.51 -8.81 -9.78
CA THR A 12 16.48 -7.35 -9.85
C THR A 12 17.08 -6.74 -8.59
N GLY A 13 17.83 -5.66 -8.75
CA GLY A 13 18.33 -4.87 -7.62
C GLY A 13 17.22 -4.18 -6.82
N VAL A 14 17.48 -3.97 -5.54
CA VAL A 14 16.67 -3.16 -4.63
C VAL A 14 17.22 -1.73 -4.69
N PRO A 15 16.40 -0.74 -5.09
CA PRO A 15 16.86 0.64 -5.10
C PRO A 15 16.89 1.21 -3.67
N GLU A 16 17.68 2.26 -3.46
CA GLU A 16 17.85 2.95 -2.16
C GLU A 16 16.52 3.23 -1.42
N PRO A 17 15.45 3.73 -2.07
CA PRO A 17 14.18 3.97 -1.38
C PRO A 17 13.50 2.73 -0.81
N LEU A 18 13.91 1.52 -1.22
CA LEU A 18 13.32 0.23 -0.86
C LEU A 18 14.26 -0.69 -0.07
N GLU A 19 15.43 -0.22 0.36
CA GLU A 19 16.40 -1.06 1.09
C GLU A 19 15.77 -1.74 2.31
N THR A 20 14.98 -1.02 3.10
CA THR A 20 14.33 -1.61 4.28
C THR A 20 13.17 -2.55 3.95
N GLU A 21 12.65 -2.55 2.72
CA GLU A 21 11.68 -3.56 2.26
C GLU A 21 12.37 -4.79 1.65
N ALA A 22 13.68 -4.69 1.33
CA ALA A 22 14.50 -5.71 0.70
C ALA A 22 13.89 -6.34 -0.58
N VAL A 23 13.07 -5.57 -1.31
CA VAL A 23 12.43 -6.00 -2.56
C VAL A 23 12.58 -4.96 -3.66
N CYS A 24 12.59 -5.40 -4.92
CA CYS A 24 12.61 -4.48 -6.06
C CYS A 24 11.26 -3.76 -6.21
N VAL A 25 11.23 -2.71 -7.03
CA VAL A 25 10.04 -1.87 -7.25
C VAL A 25 8.81 -2.68 -7.65
N LEU A 26 8.97 -3.64 -8.58
CA LEU A 26 7.86 -4.46 -9.04
C LEU A 26 7.25 -5.30 -7.90
N HIS A 27 8.07 -5.98 -7.12
CA HIS A 27 7.60 -6.81 -6.02
C HIS A 27 7.04 -5.99 -4.86
N PHE A 28 7.57 -4.79 -4.64
CA PHE A 28 6.96 -3.83 -3.72
C PHE A 28 5.54 -3.47 -4.16
N LEU A 29 5.33 -3.12 -5.44
CA LEU A 29 4.02 -2.74 -5.98
C LEU A 29 3.01 -3.91 -5.93
N VAL A 30 3.44 -5.11 -6.33
CA VAL A 30 2.59 -6.32 -6.24
C VAL A 30 2.14 -6.57 -4.80
N ARG A 31 3.08 -6.50 -3.83
CA ARG A 31 2.75 -6.69 -2.42
C ARG A 31 1.82 -5.60 -1.91
N LEU A 32 2.04 -4.35 -2.32
CA LEU A 32 1.18 -3.22 -1.95
C LEU A 32 -0.25 -3.43 -2.45
N GLU A 33 -0.43 -3.77 -3.72
CA GLU A 33 -1.74 -4.04 -4.34
C GLU A 33 -2.47 -5.17 -3.59
N GLN A 34 -1.79 -6.31 -3.37
CA GLN A 34 -2.35 -7.46 -2.65
C GLN A 34 -2.77 -7.12 -1.22
N THR A 35 -1.94 -6.33 -0.51
CA THR A 35 -2.23 -5.93 0.87
C THR A 35 -3.41 -4.95 0.92
N CYS A 36 -3.47 -4.00 -0.01
CA CYS A 36 -4.60 -3.08 -0.12
C CYS A 36 -5.91 -3.83 -0.37
N ASP A 37 -5.88 -4.83 -1.26
CA ASP A 37 -7.05 -5.67 -1.53
C ASP A 37 -7.48 -6.50 -0.33
N ALA A 38 -6.53 -7.06 0.43
CA ALA A 38 -6.82 -7.80 1.65
C ALA A 38 -7.48 -6.89 2.71
N MET A 39 -6.86 -5.74 3.02
CA MET A 39 -7.41 -4.77 3.98
C MET A 39 -8.76 -4.20 3.53
N ARG A 40 -8.98 -4.06 2.21
CA ARG A 40 -10.27 -3.63 1.67
C ARG A 40 -11.36 -4.66 1.96
N ARG A 41 -11.06 -5.96 1.82
CA ARG A 41 -12.02 -7.05 2.13
C ARG A 41 -12.31 -7.12 3.63
N GLU A 42 -11.30 -6.95 4.47
CA GLU A 42 -11.42 -6.88 5.93
C GLU A 42 -12.44 -5.79 6.33
N THR A 43 -12.26 -4.58 5.81
CA THR A 43 -13.11 -3.41 6.15
C THR A 43 -14.55 -3.46 5.62
N VAL A 44 -14.92 -4.43 4.78
CA VAL A 44 -16.31 -4.61 4.31
C VAL A 44 -17.24 -4.98 5.46
N THR A 45 -16.80 -5.82 6.41
CA THR A 45 -17.63 -6.32 7.52
C THR A 45 -17.93 -5.22 8.55
N GLY A 46 -17.05 -4.22 8.67
CA GLY A 46 -17.24 -3.06 9.56
C GLY A 46 -17.05 -3.37 11.05
N GLU A 47 -16.49 -4.52 11.39
CA GLU A 47 -16.27 -5.00 12.76
C GLU A 47 -14.84 -4.75 13.29
N GLU A 48 -14.05 -3.98 12.54
CA GLU A 48 -12.65 -3.70 12.87
C GLU A 48 -12.52 -2.94 14.20
N THR A 49 -11.48 -3.27 14.96
CA THR A 49 -11.18 -2.56 16.21
C THR A 49 -10.55 -1.19 15.94
N PRO A 50 -10.69 -0.19 16.84
CA PRO A 50 -10.03 1.10 16.71
C PRO A 50 -8.52 1.00 16.47
N GLU A 51 -7.87 0.01 17.07
CA GLU A 51 -6.44 -0.27 16.91
C GLU A 51 -6.14 -0.67 15.46
N ARG A 52 -6.97 -1.56 14.88
CA ARG A 52 -6.81 -1.99 13.50
C ARG A 52 -7.05 -0.86 12.50
N TYR A 53 -7.99 0.04 12.78
CA TYR A 53 -8.17 1.26 11.99
C TYR A 53 -6.89 2.12 11.96
N GLN A 54 -6.24 2.33 13.11
CA GLN A 54 -5.00 3.09 13.19
C GLN A 54 -3.84 2.40 12.46
N GLU A 55 -3.77 1.07 12.49
CA GLU A 55 -2.81 0.29 11.71
C GLU A 55 -3.00 0.49 10.20
N ILE A 56 -4.23 0.41 9.69
CA ILE A 56 -4.52 0.61 8.27
C ILE A 56 -4.16 2.04 7.85
N ILE A 57 -4.46 3.05 8.68
CA ILE A 57 -4.08 4.44 8.39
C ILE A 57 -2.56 4.59 8.34
N ARG A 58 -1.83 4.04 9.32
CA ARG A 58 -0.35 4.06 9.30
C ARG A 58 0.21 3.38 8.06
N TYR A 59 -0.34 2.23 7.69
CA TYR A 59 0.05 1.52 6.48
C TYR A 59 -0.15 2.41 5.24
N ILE A 60 -1.31 3.06 5.10
CA ILE A 60 -1.60 3.95 3.97
C ILE A 60 -0.56 5.07 3.87
N CYS A 61 -0.27 5.75 4.99
CA CYS A 61 0.68 6.86 5.02
C CYS A 61 2.09 6.40 4.68
N ASP A 62 2.58 5.35 5.33
CA ASP A 62 3.93 4.81 5.12
C ASP A 62 4.15 4.36 3.67
N ARG A 63 3.18 3.62 3.11
CA ARG A 63 3.26 3.18 1.71
C ARG A 63 3.13 4.33 0.72
N GLY A 64 2.31 5.34 1.02
CA GLY A 64 2.20 6.54 0.21
C GLY A 64 3.50 7.35 0.17
N GLU A 65 4.15 7.52 1.32
CA GLU A 65 5.48 8.13 1.39
C GLU A 65 6.50 7.33 0.56
N ARG A 66 6.49 5.99 0.69
CA ARG A 66 7.41 5.12 -0.04
C ARG A 66 7.24 5.23 -1.56
N LEU A 67 6.00 5.17 -2.05
CA LEU A 67 5.70 5.38 -3.47
C LEU A 67 6.17 6.74 -3.95
N SER A 68 6.01 7.78 -3.12
CA SER A 68 6.46 9.12 -3.43
C SER A 68 7.99 9.16 -3.60
N ARG A 69 8.73 8.58 -2.65
CA ARG A 69 10.20 8.46 -2.72
C ARG A 69 10.66 7.68 -3.95
N ILE A 70 10.04 6.54 -4.26
CA ILE A 70 10.37 5.77 -5.47
C ILE A 70 10.19 6.63 -6.72
N SER A 71 9.06 7.34 -6.81
CA SER A 71 8.69 8.16 -7.98
C SER A 71 9.61 9.36 -8.19
N THR A 72 10.20 9.90 -7.12
CA THR A 72 11.00 11.15 -7.16
C THR A 72 12.50 10.93 -6.96
N SER A 73 12.94 9.71 -6.66
CA SER A 73 14.36 9.34 -6.42
C SER A 73 15.30 9.41 -7.64
N GLY A 74 14.81 9.85 -8.81
CA GLY A 74 15.62 9.90 -10.04
C GLY A 74 15.88 8.52 -10.68
N LEU A 75 15.25 7.45 -10.18
CA LEU A 75 15.31 6.13 -10.80
C LEU A 75 14.78 6.18 -12.24
N ARG A 76 15.50 5.52 -13.15
CA ARG A 76 15.04 5.33 -14.53
C ARG A 76 14.00 4.21 -14.58
N LEU A 77 12.75 4.58 -14.32
CA LEU A 77 11.62 3.66 -14.35
C LEU A 77 11.11 3.48 -15.78
N GLN A 78 10.85 2.24 -16.17
CA GLN A 78 10.10 1.94 -17.39
C GLN A 78 8.64 2.40 -17.26
N ASP A 79 7.99 2.71 -18.38
CA ASP A 79 6.63 3.26 -18.37
C ASP A 79 5.61 2.31 -17.73
N GLU A 80 5.81 0.99 -17.88
CA GLU A 80 5.01 -0.01 -17.18
C GLU A 80 5.09 0.15 -15.66
N LEU A 81 6.30 0.37 -15.10
CA LEU A 81 6.47 0.59 -13.67
C LEU A 81 5.86 1.92 -13.22
N LYS A 82 5.93 2.98 -14.04
CA LYS A 82 5.27 4.26 -13.74
C LYS A 82 3.75 4.07 -13.66
N ALA A 83 3.17 3.37 -14.63
CA ALA A 83 1.74 3.06 -14.62
C ALA A 83 1.35 2.29 -13.35
N ARG A 84 2.13 1.27 -12.96
CA ARG A 84 1.88 0.51 -11.72
C ARG A 84 2.04 1.33 -10.45
N ILE A 85 2.97 2.28 -10.40
CA ILE A 85 3.08 3.21 -9.27
C ILE A 85 1.81 4.05 -9.13
N LEU A 86 1.29 4.58 -10.23
CA LEU A 86 0.02 5.33 -10.24
C LEU A 86 -1.14 4.45 -9.78
N THR A 87 -1.20 3.19 -10.24
CA THR A 87 -2.15 2.19 -9.74
C THR A 87 -1.98 1.95 -8.23
N GLY A 88 -0.74 1.90 -7.74
CA GLY A 88 -0.44 1.78 -6.31
C GLY A 88 -0.99 2.94 -5.49
N PHE A 89 -0.78 4.18 -5.92
CA PHE A 89 -1.38 5.35 -5.28
C PHE A 89 -2.92 5.28 -5.27
N LEU A 90 -3.52 4.91 -6.40
CA LEU A 90 -4.96 4.75 -6.50
C LEU A 90 -5.50 3.66 -5.55
N SER A 91 -4.77 2.55 -5.39
CA SER A 91 -5.12 1.50 -4.43
C SER A 91 -5.12 1.99 -2.98
N LEU A 92 -4.15 2.83 -2.60
CA LEU A 92 -4.09 3.44 -1.28
C LEU A 92 -5.23 4.45 -1.05
N MET A 93 -5.53 5.29 -2.05
CA MET A 93 -6.65 6.23 -2.00
C MET A 93 -7.98 5.48 -1.82
N ASN A 94 -8.21 4.46 -2.63
CA ASN A 94 -9.42 3.62 -2.55
C ASN A 94 -9.53 2.91 -1.20
N LEU A 95 -8.42 2.42 -0.63
CA LEU A 95 -8.42 1.82 0.70
C LEU A 95 -8.81 2.84 1.77
N ARG A 96 -8.27 4.05 1.69
CA ARG A 96 -8.62 5.15 2.61
C ARG A 96 -10.10 5.47 2.55
N GLU A 97 -10.63 5.67 1.34
CA GLU A 97 -12.05 5.96 1.14
C GLU A 97 -12.95 4.83 1.65
N ASN A 98 -12.57 3.57 1.44
CA ASN A 98 -13.33 2.44 1.95
C ASN A 98 -13.33 2.42 3.49
N LEU A 99 -12.19 2.69 4.11
CA LEU A 99 -12.06 2.78 5.56
C LEU A 99 -12.96 3.86 6.15
N ASP A 100 -12.94 5.06 5.56
CA ASP A 100 -13.77 6.19 5.99
C ASP A 100 -15.27 5.86 5.84
N ARG A 101 -15.67 5.21 4.73
CA ARG A 101 -17.05 4.72 4.56
C ARG A 101 -17.44 3.66 5.58
N ALA A 102 -16.53 2.75 5.93
CA ALA A 102 -16.78 1.72 6.94
C ALA A 102 -17.02 2.35 8.32
N LEU A 103 -16.21 3.35 8.70
CA LEU A 103 -16.40 4.10 9.95
C LEU A 103 -17.75 4.82 9.99
N SER A 104 -18.16 5.47 8.89
CA SER A 104 -19.48 6.10 8.81
C SER A 104 -20.61 5.10 9.01
N ARG A 105 -20.54 3.92 8.37
CA ARG A 105 -21.54 2.84 8.54
C ARG A 105 -21.61 2.35 9.99
N SER A 106 -20.45 2.12 10.62
CA SER A 106 -20.39 1.66 12.01
C SER A 106 -20.92 2.71 12.98
N ALA A 107 -20.68 4.01 12.72
CA ALA A 107 -21.26 5.10 13.50
C ALA A 107 -22.79 5.17 13.37
N THR A 108 -23.32 5.06 12.15
CA THR A 108 -24.79 5.01 11.90
C THR A 108 -25.42 3.81 12.62
N ARG A 109 -24.83 2.61 12.51
CA ARG A 109 -25.32 1.40 13.19
C ARG A 109 -25.34 1.56 14.71
N ARG A 110 -24.32 2.21 15.30
CA ARG A 110 -24.28 2.48 16.75
C ARG A 110 -25.30 3.53 17.19
N ALA A 111 -25.67 4.46 16.31
CA ALA A 111 -26.70 5.47 16.58
C ALA A 111 -28.14 4.92 16.51
N GLY A 112 -28.33 3.65 16.11
CA GLY A 112 -29.65 3.01 16.03
C GLY A 112 -30.53 3.53 14.89
N ILE A 113 -29.92 4.13 13.86
CA ILE A 113 -30.58 4.65 12.65
C ILE A 113 -30.41 3.63 11.52
#